data_AF-A0A524Q1K5-F1
#
_entry.id   AF-A0A524Q1K5-F1
#
_cell.length_a   1.000
_cell.length_b   1.000
_cell.length_c   1.000
_cell.angle_alpha   90.00
_cell.angle_beta   90.00
_cell.angle_gamma   90.00
#
_symmetry.space_group_name_H-M   'P 1'
#
loop_
_entity.id
_entity.type
_entity.pdbx_description
1 polymer ?
#
loop_
_entity_poly.entity_id
_entity_poly.type
_entity_poly.pdbx_seq_one_letter_code
_entity_poly.pdbx_strand_id
1 'polypeptide(L)'
;MLVKALIIATSAITTLQADQPIQLPGTVWLTTADGLMFDIRQPCGSTGGGTDGAFNGFGYLQVNGQPYRAPGPFGLIIHPDWGKTLTAPPMPLHNGLTVSRKIYVPYRPGRNYIRYLDTIRNDTPHMQAVLVQFFGFSGLGNAAVMRESTNEYVMIGAGPDGNHRPPIGVLMQNGLRHAPDKITDRIFYDAGLFSCAYLWIQIKPHSRLSLVHYVVQGRRTGWITPHVAGMQDDYDDVQRQLEELLASPDFDYLDSEDLYTLWNFFIDTDVNMDGHVNVLDLIVVRNDLAKTPESASTPRSDVNNDLSINILDLIAIRNDLGWQY
;
A
#
# COMPACT_ATOMS: atom_id res chain seq x y z
N MET A 1 -27.46 -11.69 -22.98
CA MET A 1 -27.43 -10.22 -23.06
C MET A 1 -27.37 -9.66 -21.64
N LEU A 2 -26.16 -9.43 -21.11
CA LEU A 2 -25.95 -8.76 -19.83
C LEU A 2 -25.42 -7.37 -20.17
N VAL A 3 -26.24 -6.33 -19.96
CA VAL A 3 -25.79 -4.94 -20.00
C VAL A 3 -24.86 -4.76 -18.80
N LYS A 4 -23.55 -4.94 -18.99
CA LYS A 4 -22.57 -4.38 -18.07
C LYS A 4 -22.78 -2.87 -18.12
N ALA A 5 -23.17 -2.28 -17.00
CA ALA A 5 -23.20 -0.83 -16.85
C ALA A 5 -21.75 -0.31 -16.91
N LEU A 6 -21.24 -0.17 -18.14
CA LEU A 6 -20.10 0.66 -18.42
C LEU A 6 -20.60 2.09 -18.24
N ILE A 7 -20.32 2.69 -17.08
CA ILE A 7 -20.50 4.12 -16.90
C ILE A 7 -19.40 4.77 -17.74
N ILE A 8 -19.67 4.94 -19.03
CA ILE A 8 -18.91 5.87 -19.86
C ILE A 8 -19.39 7.27 -19.44
N ALA A 9 -18.71 7.86 -18.47
CA ALA A 9 -18.89 9.26 -18.11
C ALA A 9 -18.26 10.17 -19.19
N THR A 10 -18.61 9.98 -20.46
CA THR A 10 -18.23 10.89 -21.55
C THR A 10 -19.42 11.77 -21.85
N SER A 11 -19.43 12.98 -21.28
CA SER A 11 -19.98 14.25 -21.85
C SER A 11 -20.74 15.16 -20.87
N ALA A 12 -20.97 14.77 -19.62
CA ALA A 12 -21.51 15.69 -18.59
C ALA A 12 -20.43 16.26 -17.65
N ILE A 13 -19.19 16.40 -18.15
CA ILE A 13 -18.07 17.01 -17.41
C ILE A 13 -17.96 18.47 -17.85
N THR A 14 -18.83 19.31 -17.31
CA THR A 14 -18.59 20.74 -17.22
C THR A 14 -19.03 21.15 -15.82
N THR A 15 -18.04 21.49 -15.00
CA THR A 15 -18.10 21.93 -13.58
C THR A 15 -18.31 20.87 -12.50
N LEU A 16 -17.74 19.68 -12.63
CA LEU A 16 -17.34 18.93 -11.43
C LEU A 16 -16.13 19.64 -10.83
N GLN A 17 -16.28 20.20 -9.62
CA GLN A 17 -15.13 20.65 -8.82
C GLN A 17 -14.16 19.47 -8.70
N ALA A 18 -12.91 19.68 -9.11
CA ALA A 18 -11.91 18.62 -9.27
C ALA A 18 -11.69 17.77 -8.00
N ASP A 19 -12.15 18.25 -6.84
CA ASP A 19 -11.85 17.67 -5.54
C ASP A 19 -13.06 17.06 -4.81
N GLN A 20 -14.25 17.01 -5.42
CA GLN A 20 -15.42 16.40 -4.78
C GLN A 20 -15.48 14.89 -5.07
N PRO A 21 -15.44 14.00 -4.05
CA PRO A 21 -15.48 12.57 -4.27
C PRO A 21 -16.78 12.12 -4.91
N ILE A 22 -16.68 11.35 -6.00
CA ILE A 22 -17.83 10.71 -6.64
C ILE A 22 -18.20 9.48 -5.81
N GLN A 23 -19.42 9.48 -5.25
CA GLN A 23 -19.94 8.33 -4.50
C GLN A 23 -20.41 7.25 -5.47
N LEU A 24 -19.75 6.09 -5.45
CA LEU A 24 -20.07 4.98 -6.34
C LEU A 24 -20.70 3.85 -5.52
N PRO A 25 -21.89 3.32 -5.85
CA PRO A 25 -22.40 2.09 -5.25
C PRO A 25 -21.87 0.85 -5.99
N GLY A 26 -21.61 -0.23 -5.26
CA GLY A 26 -21.27 -1.53 -5.85
C GLY A 26 -19.81 -1.66 -6.32
N THR A 27 -19.56 -2.44 -7.37
CA THR A 27 -18.19 -2.66 -7.87
C THR A 27 -17.69 -1.45 -8.64
N VAL A 28 -16.51 -0.94 -8.27
CA VAL A 28 -15.83 0.17 -8.94
C VAL A 28 -14.75 -0.39 -9.87
N TRP A 29 -14.79 0.02 -11.13
CA TRP A 29 -13.83 -0.44 -12.14
C TRP A 29 -12.75 0.62 -12.31
N LEU A 30 -11.53 0.32 -11.89
CA LEU A 30 -10.38 1.20 -12.02
C LEU A 30 -9.46 0.69 -13.12
N THR A 31 -9.11 1.54 -14.07
CA THR A 31 -8.24 1.17 -15.19
C THR A 31 -6.87 1.85 -15.11
N THR A 32 -5.81 1.12 -15.43
CA THR A 32 -4.45 1.66 -15.64
C THR A 32 -4.33 2.30 -17.02
N ALA A 33 -3.25 3.03 -17.29
CA ALA A 33 -2.97 3.55 -18.63
C ALA A 33 -2.82 2.45 -19.70
N ASP A 34 -2.34 1.27 -19.30
CA ASP A 34 -2.21 0.13 -20.21
C ASP A 34 -3.54 -0.65 -20.35
N GLY A 35 -4.65 -0.08 -19.88
CA GLY A 35 -5.98 -0.67 -20.03
C GLY A 35 -6.21 -1.94 -19.19
N LEU A 36 -5.34 -2.22 -18.21
CA LEU A 36 -5.63 -3.24 -17.21
C LEU A 36 -6.69 -2.72 -16.24
N MET A 37 -7.49 -3.63 -15.69
CA MET A 37 -8.71 -3.33 -14.98
C MET A 37 -8.69 -4.01 -13.61
N PHE A 38 -9.01 -3.24 -12.59
CA PHE A 38 -9.20 -3.67 -11.21
C PHE A 38 -10.65 -3.41 -10.82
N ASP A 39 -11.40 -4.48 -10.56
CA ASP A 39 -12.80 -4.44 -10.16
C ASP A 39 -12.91 -4.46 -8.63
N ILE A 40 -12.81 -3.28 -8.04
CA ILE A 40 -12.84 -3.10 -6.59
C ILE A 40 -14.26 -3.32 -6.06
N ARG A 41 -14.44 -4.37 -5.25
CA ARG A 41 -15.72 -4.78 -4.68
C ARG A 41 -16.05 -4.00 -3.42
N GLN A 42 -17.21 -3.37 -3.38
CA GLN A 42 -17.77 -2.82 -2.14
C GLN A 42 -18.52 -3.89 -1.34
N PRO A 43 -18.56 -3.79 0.00
CA PRO A 43 -17.99 -2.71 0.82
C PRO A 43 -16.53 -2.96 1.29
N CYS A 44 -15.89 -4.03 0.84
CA CYS A 44 -14.61 -4.49 1.42
C CYS A 44 -13.35 -3.91 0.75
N GLY A 45 -13.48 -3.37 -0.46
CA GLY A 45 -12.35 -2.85 -1.24
C GLY A 45 -11.44 -3.92 -1.82
N SER A 46 -11.80 -5.20 -1.75
CA SER A 46 -11.03 -6.26 -2.41
C SER A 46 -11.12 -6.14 -3.94
N THR A 47 -10.06 -6.53 -4.64
CA THR A 47 -10.10 -6.71 -6.10
C THR A 47 -10.83 -8.02 -6.42
N GLY A 48 -11.86 -7.96 -7.24
CA GLY A 48 -12.63 -9.13 -7.64
C GLY A 48 -11.89 -10.05 -8.61
N GLY A 49 -12.20 -9.95 -9.90
CA GLY A 49 -11.62 -10.75 -10.97
C GLY A 49 -10.35 -10.17 -11.59
N GLY A 50 -10.24 -8.84 -11.63
CA GLY A 50 -9.23 -8.15 -12.41
C GLY A 50 -9.36 -8.34 -13.93
N THR A 51 -8.35 -7.93 -14.69
CA THR A 51 -8.24 -8.29 -16.11
C THR A 51 -7.99 -9.78 -16.26
N ASP A 52 -8.73 -10.43 -17.18
CA ASP A 52 -8.58 -11.84 -17.53
C ASP A 52 -8.63 -12.82 -16.35
N GLY A 53 -9.34 -12.48 -15.27
CA GLY A 53 -9.43 -13.33 -14.07
C GLY A 53 -8.12 -13.44 -13.30
N ALA A 54 -7.26 -12.41 -13.33
CA ALA A 54 -6.01 -12.37 -12.57
C ALA A 54 -6.21 -12.59 -11.06
N PHE A 55 -7.40 -12.27 -10.53
CA PHE A 55 -7.76 -12.43 -9.13
C PHE A 55 -9.10 -13.17 -9.01
N ASN A 56 -9.40 -13.67 -7.81
CA ASN A 56 -10.73 -14.15 -7.46
C ASN A 56 -11.14 -13.66 -6.05
N GLY A 57 -11.03 -12.35 -5.83
CA GLY A 57 -11.23 -11.73 -4.53
C GLY A 57 -9.93 -11.65 -3.75
N PHE A 58 -9.02 -10.75 -4.14
CA PHE A 58 -7.76 -10.48 -3.46
C PHE A 58 -7.78 -9.13 -2.74
N GLY A 59 -7.05 -9.01 -1.62
CA GLY A 59 -6.97 -7.78 -0.84
C GLY A 59 -8.11 -7.62 0.16
N TYR A 60 -8.72 -8.70 0.64
CA TYR A 60 -9.58 -8.63 1.82
C TYR A 60 -8.74 -8.27 3.05
N LEU A 61 -9.24 -7.35 3.86
CA LEU A 61 -8.65 -6.96 5.15
C LEU A 61 -9.55 -7.43 6.28
N GLN A 62 -8.93 -7.98 7.32
CA GLN A 62 -9.58 -8.35 8.55
C GLN A 62 -8.70 -7.93 9.73
N VAL A 63 -9.32 -7.36 10.77
CA VAL A 63 -8.64 -6.83 11.94
C VAL A 63 -9.30 -7.42 13.18
N ASN A 64 -8.54 -8.15 14.00
CA ASN A 64 -9.04 -8.87 15.18
C ASN A 64 -10.26 -9.76 14.87
N GLY A 65 -10.22 -10.51 13.76
CA GLY A 65 -11.32 -11.37 13.36
C GLY A 65 -12.47 -10.68 12.63
N GLN A 66 -12.49 -9.34 12.59
CA GLN A 66 -13.57 -8.57 11.98
C GLN A 66 -13.20 -8.14 10.55
N PRO A 67 -13.92 -8.59 9.51
CA PRO A 67 -13.63 -8.21 8.14
C PRO A 67 -13.95 -6.73 7.92
N TYR A 68 -13.06 -6.01 7.24
CA TYR A 68 -13.30 -4.64 6.84
C TYR A 68 -14.48 -4.56 5.85
N ARG A 69 -15.48 -3.75 6.21
CA ARG A 69 -16.67 -3.46 5.42
C ARG A 69 -17.03 -2.00 5.62
N ALA A 70 -16.66 -1.14 4.68
CA ALA A 70 -16.92 0.28 4.82
C ALA A 70 -18.43 0.54 5.06
N PRO A 71 -18.78 1.45 5.99
CA PRO A 71 -20.17 1.72 6.35
C PRO A 71 -20.96 2.49 5.27
N GLY A 72 -20.28 2.93 4.20
CA GLY A 72 -20.89 3.70 3.12
C GLY A 72 -20.17 3.50 1.79
N PRO A 73 -20.66 4.16 0.73
CA PRO A 73 -20.05 4.11 -0.59
C PRO A 73 -18.63 4.66 -0.57
N PHE A 74 -17.83 4.19 -1.52
CA PHE A 74 -16.47 4.70 -1.70
C PHE A 74 -16.51 6.02 -2.48
N GLY A 75 -15.65 6.96 -2.09
CA GLY A 75 -15.41 8.20 -2.82
C GLY A 75 -14.30 8.00 -3.85
N LEU A 76 -14.60 8.21 -5.13
CA LEU A 76 -13.61 8.21 -6.21
C LEU A 76 -13.16 9.65 -6.51
N ILE A 77 -11.86 9.87 -6.53
CA ILE A 77 -11.22 11.06 -7.06
C ILE A 77 -10.39 10.64 -8.28
N ILE A 78 -10.57 11.35 -9.39
CA ILE A 78 -9.79 11.15 -10.62
C ILE A 78 -8.77 12.28 -10.68
N HIS A 79 -7.50 11.90 -10.74
CA HIS A 79 -6.39 12.82 -10.81
C HIS A 79 -5.83 12.80 -12.23
N PRO A 80 -6.06 13.86 -13.03
CA PRO A 80 -5.70 13.87 -14.46
C PRO A 80 -4.22 13.55 -14.72
N ASP A 81 -3.35 13.96 -13.80
CA ASP A 81 -1.90 13.91 -14.01
C ASP A 81 -1.25 12.63 -13.50
N TRP A 82 -1.92 11.87 -12.63
CA TRP A 82 -1.24 10.79 -11.89
C TRP A 82 -2.06 9.55 -11.58
N GLY A 83 -3.39 9.57 -11.61
CA GLY A 83 -4.11 8.36 -11.21
C GLY A 83 -5.56 8.51 -10.82
N LYS A 84 -5.99 7.51 -10.05
CA LYS A 84 -7.31 7.45 -9.42
C LYS A 84 -7.10 7.07 -7.97
N THR A 85 -7.86 7.72 -7.09
CA THR A 85 -7.89 7.39 -5.66
C THR A 85 -9.30 7.02 -5.28
N LEU A 86 -9.43 5.87 -4.64
CA LEU A 86 -10.69 5.38 -4.13
C LEU A 86 -10.60 5.31 -2.60
N THR A 87 -11.37 6.14 -1.93
CA THR A 87 -11.36 6.29 -0.47
C THR A 87 -12.59 5.63 0.12
N ALA A 88 -12.37 4.63 0.95
CA ALA A 88 -13.41 3.96 1.69
C ALA A 88 -13.63 4.65 3.05
N PRO A 89 -14.89 4.90 3.47
CA PRO A 89 -15.17 5.50 4.77
C PRO A 89 -14.54 4.71 5.95
N PRO A 90 -14.09 5.40 7.01
CA PRO A 90 -13.63 4.72 8.22
C PRO A 90 -14.72 3.84 8.83
N MET A 91 -14.36 2.61 9.19
CA MET A 91 -15.22 1.62 9.84
C MET A 91 -14.77 1.45 11.30
N PRO A 92 -15.61 1.78 12.29
CA PRO A 92 -15.31 1.48 13.68
C PRO A 92 -15.40 -0.03 13.94
N LEU A 93 -14.49 -0.54 14.79
CA LEU A 93 -14.45 -1.92 15.27
C LEU A 93 -14.88 -2.01 16.75
N HIS A 94 -15.27 -3.21 17.19
CA HIS A 94 -15.82 -3.41 18.54
C HIS A 94 -14.86 -3.12 19.72
N ASN A 95 -13.56 -2.96 19.47
CA ASN A 95 -12.54 -2.73 20.49
C ASN A 95 -12.03 -1.28 20.53
N GLY A 96 -12.75 -0.32 19.94
CA GLY A 96 -12.29 1.08 19.87
C GLY A 96 -11.14 1.29 18.89
N LEU A 97 -10.95 0.37 17.95
CA LEU A 97 -10.17 0.62 16.75
C LEU A 97 -11.07 1.23 15.67
N THR A 98 -10.46 2.02 14.80
CA THR A 98 -11.10 2.50 13.56
C THR A 98 -10.21 2.12 12.39
N VAL A 99 -10.79 1.49 11.36
CA VAL A 99 -10.06 1.09 10.15
C VAL A 99 -10.53 1.92 8.96
N SER A 100 -9.62 2.46 8.17
CA SER A 100 -9.93 3.06 6.87
C SER A 100 -9.03 2.48 5.79
N ARG A 101 -9.46 2.66 4.53
CA ARG A 101 -8.76 2.14 3.36
C ARG A 101 -8.78 3.18 2.25
N LYS A 102 -7.62 3.43 1.66
CA LYS A 102 -7.46 4.13 0.38
C LYS A 102 -6.86 3.16 -0.64
N ILE A 103 -7.32 3.26 -1.89
CA ILE A 103 -6.83 2.44 -3.01
C ILE A 103 -6.39 3.38 -4.11
N TYR A 104 -5.12 3.28 -4.52
CA TYR A 104 -4.53 4.10 -5.55
C TYR A 104 -4.27 3.29 -6.80
N VAL A 105 -4.59 3.87 -7.94
CA VAL A 105 -4.30 3.31 -9.26
C VAL A 105 -3.53 4.34 -10.06
N PRO A 106 -2.25 4.08 -10.39
CA PRO A 106 -1.44 5.02 -11.16
C PRO A 106 -1.95 5.13 -12.60
N TYR A 107 -1.76 6.32 -13.19
CA TYR A 107 -2.10 6.63 -14.58
C TYR A 107 -0.89 6.55 -15.53
N ARG A 108 0.32 6.26 -15.03
CA ARG A 108 1.50 6.16 -15.89
C ARG A 108 1.55 4.82 -16.63
N PRO A 109 1.91 4.79 -17.93
CA PRO A 109 2.15 3.53 -18.65
C PRO A 109 3.19 2.65 -17.95
N GLY A 110 3.03 1.34 -18.03
CA GLY A 110 3.89 0.36 -17.34
C GLY A 110 3.57 0.17 -15.85
N ARG A 111 2.81 1.07 -15.21
CA ARG A 111 2.44 0.99 -13.80
C ARG A 111 1.17 0.15 -13.63
N ASN A 112 1.32 -1.16 -13.74
CA ASN A 112 0.21 -2.11 -13.78
C ASN A 112 -0.15 -2.72 -12.42
N TYR A 113 -0.38 -1.87 -11.43
CA TYR A 113 -0.72 -2.29 -10.07
C TYR A 113 -1.76 -1.37 -9.45
N ILE A 114 -2.30 -1.82 -8.33
CA ILE A 114 -2.98 -0.96 -7.37
C ILE A 114 -2.27 -1.02 -6.03
N ARG A 115 -2.34 0.08 -5.30
CA ARG A 115 -1.79 0.20 -3.94
C ARG A 115 -2.94 0.37 -2.97
N TYR A 116 -2.89 -0.38 -1.90
CA TYR A 116 -3.76 -0.25 -0.74
C TYR A 116 -2.99 0.47 0.36
N LEU A 117 -3.60 1.50 0.93
CA LEU A 117 -3.19 2.13 2.17
C LEU A 117 -4.30 1.89 3.18
N ASP A 118 -4.03 1.00 4.12
CA ASP A 118 -4.92 0.68 5.22
C ASP A 118 -4.45 1.40 6.47
N THR A 119 -5.34 2.12 7.14
CA THR A 119 -5.01 2.83 8.38
C THR A 119 -5.85 2.28 9.52
N ILE A 120 -5.19 1.84 10.58
CA ILE A 120 -5.79 1.31 11.80
C ILE A 120 -5.47 2.29 12.93
N ARG A 121 -6.48 2.99 13.42
CA ARG A 121 -6.37 3.94 14.52
C ARG A 121 -6.83 3.30 15.81
N ASN A 122 -6.05 3.46 16.88
CA ASN A 122 -6.44 3.08 18.23
C ASN A 122 -7.00 4.30 18.97
N ASP A 123 -8.32 4.37 19.12
CA ASP A 123 -8.99 5.49 19.75
C ASP A 123 -9.05 5.38 21.29
N THR A 124 -8.51 4.30 21.85
CA THR A 124 -8.57 3.99 23.29
C THR A 124 -7.36 4.53 24.05
N PRO A 125 -7.45 4.72 25.38
CA PRO A 125 -6.34 5.14 26.22
C PRO A 125 -5.35 4.01 26.56
N HIS A 126 -5.51 2.82 25.96
CA HIS A 126 -4.70 1.64 26.24
C HIS A 126 -4.03 1.14 24.97
N MET A 127 -2.82 0.58 25.12
CA MET A 127 -2.13 -0.10 24.03
C MET A 127 -2.95 -1.31 23.58
N GLN A 128 -3.06 -1.53 22.27
CA GLN A 128 -3.80 -2.67 21.73
C GLN A 128 -2.89 -3.60 20.95
N ALA A 129 -3.00 -4.90 21.24
CA ALA A 129 -2.50 -5.95 20.36
C ALA A 129 -3.56 -6.23 19.29
N VAL A 130 -3.16 -6.20 18.02
CA VAL A 130 -4.05 -6.31 16.89
C VAL A 130 -3.52 -7.37 15.94
N LEU A 131 -4.38 -8.33 15.58
CA LEU A 131 -4.12 -9.27 14.50
C LEU A 131 -4.71 -8.71 13.21
N VAL A 132 -3.85 -8.36 12.27
CA VAL A 132 -4.23 -7.94 10.92
C VAL A 132 -4.07 -9.12 9.98
N GLN A 133 -5.08 -9.34 9.14
CA GLN A 133 -5.10 -10.39 8.14
C GLN A 133 -5.38 -9.79 6.78
N PHE A 134 -4.48 -10.03 5.84
CA PHE A 134 -4.72 -9.80 4.42
C PHE A 134 -4.97 -11.14 3.77
N PHE A 135 -6.02 -11.27 2.97
CA PHE A 135 -6.27 -12.54 2.31
C PHE A 135 -7.00 -12.40 0.98
N GLY A 136 -6.96 -13.49 0.23
CA GLY A 136 -7.78 -13.64 -0.94
C GLY A 136 -7.29 -14.74 -1.86
N PHE A 137 -7.95 -14.83 -3.01
CA PHE A 137 -7.63 -15.85 -3.99
C PHE A 137 -6.82 -15.22 -5.13
N SER A 138 -5.58 -15.70 -5.28
CA SER A 138 -4.82 -15.45 -6.49
C SER A 138 -5.48 -16.21 -7.63
N GLY A 139 -5.54 -15.63 -8.84
CA GLY A 139 -6.04 -16.33 -10.02
C GLY A 139 -5.11 -17.45 -10.52
N LEU A 140 -4.05 -17.78 -9.76
CA LEU A 140 -2.95 -18.62 -10.21
C LEU A 140 -3.16 -20.12 -9.97
N GLY A 141 -4.13 -20.50 -9.15
CA GLY A 141 -4.21 -21.88 -8.68
C GLY A 141 -2.95 -22.28 -7.90
N ASN A 142 -2.74 -23.59 -7.73
CA ASN A 142 -1.79 -24.19 -6.78
C ASN A 142 -0.29 -23.79 -6.87
N ALA A 143 0.06 -22.88 -7.76
CA ALA A 143 1.41 -22.45 -8.04
C ALA A 143 1.82 -21.15 -7.31
N ALA A 144 1.07 -20.66 -6.33
CA ALA A 144 1.49 -19.47 -5.61
C ALA A 144 2.68 -19.79 -4.66
N VAL A 145 3.78 -19.07 -4.83
CA VAL A 145 5.00 -19.17 -4.03
C VAL A 145 5.18 -17.89 -3.25
N MET A 146 5.48 -18.09 -1.96
CA MET A 146 5.91 -17.03 -1.09
C MET A 146 7.41 -16.82 -1.18
N ARG A 147 7.84 -15.56 -1.27
CA ARG A 147 9.24 -15.19 -1.08
C ARG A 147 9.33 -14.00 -0.13
N GLU A 148 10.15 -14.16 0.90
CA GLU A 148 10.53 -13.07 1.79
C GLU A 148 11.84 -12.47 1.28
N SER A 149 11.85 -11.16 1.07
CA SER A 149 13.06 -10.42 0.71
C SER A 149 13.84 -10.04 1.96
N THR A 150 15.16 -9.86 1.80
CA THR A 150 16.04 -9.28 2.82
C THR A 150 15.62 -7.87 3.22
N ASN A 151 14.87 -7.18 2.36
CA ASN A 151 14.37 -5.83 2.59
C ASN A 151 12.96 -5.82 3.23
N GLU A 152 12.64 -6.87 3.99
CA GLU A 152 11.43 -6.99 4.83
C GLU A 152 10.08 -6.96 4.10
N TYR A 153 10.06 -7.11 2.78
CA TYR A 153 8.83 -7.31 2.05
C TYR A 153 8.59 -8.78 1.74
N VAL A 154 7.31 -9.17 1.72
CA VAL A 154 6.89 -10.51 1.30
C VAL A 154 6.17 -10.39 -0.02
N MET A 155 6.56 -11.23 -0.97
CA MET A 155 5.92 -11.39 -2.26
C MET A 155 5.16 -12.71 -2.31
N ILE A 156 3.93 -12.64 -2.84
CA ILE A 156 3.13 -13.80 -3.21
C ILE A 156 3.09 -13.79 -4.73
N GLY A 157 3.69 -14.77 -5.40
CA GLY A 157 3.81 -14.76 -6.87
C GLY A 157 3.68 -16.16 -7.46
N ALA A 158 3.77 -16.29 -8.78
CA ALA A 158 3.80 -17.61 -9.39
C ALA A 158 5.10 -18.36 -9.04
N GLY A 159 5.00 -19.69 -8.97
CA GLY A 159 6.12 -20.57 -8.73
C GLY A 159 7.06 -20.67 -9.94
N PRO A 160 8.24 -21.28 -9.74
CA PRO A 160 9.31 -21.34 -10.74
C PRO A 160 8.90 -22.03 -12.05
N ASP A 161 7.82 -22.81 -12.06
CA ASP A 161 7.45 -23.70 -13.15
C ASP A 161 6.67 -23.02 -14.31
N GLY A 162 6.64 -21.68 -14.32
CA GLY A 162 6.77 -20.91 -15.57
C GLY A 162 5.57 -20.85 -16.54
N ASN A 163 4.33 -20.69 -16.08
CA ASN A 163 3.22 -20.31 -16.98
C ASN A 163 2.11 -19.47 -16.33
N HIS A 164 2.33 -19.02 -15.10
CA HIS A 164 1.30 -18.36 -14.31
C HIS A 164 1.75 -16.94 -13.95
N ARG A 165 0.78 -16.02 -14.04
CA ARG A 165 0.93 -14.55 -14.01
C ARG A 165 1.39 -14.08 -12.63
N PRO A 166 1.84 -12.84 -12.43
CA PRO A 166 1.97 -12.31 -11.08
C PRO A 166 0.61 -11.78 -10.57
N PRO A 167 0.19 -12.14 -9.35
CA PRO A 167 -0.52 -11.28 -8.45
C PRO A 167 0.40 -11.04 -7.25
N ILE A 168 1.37 -10.15 -7.43
CA ILE A 168 2.33 -9.79 -6.39
C ILE A 168 1.58 -9.00 -5.31
N GLY A 169 1.41 -9.62 -4.16
CA GLY A 169 1.15 -8.94 -2.90
C GLY A 169 2.48 -8.54 -2.28
N VAL A 170 2.87 -7.26 -2.30
CA VAL A 170 4.02 -6.75 -1.51
C VAL A 170 3.48 -6.12 -0.25
N LEU A 171 3.92 -6.57 0.91
CA LEU A 171 3.67 -5.89 2.19
C LEU A 171 4.95 -5.18 2.63
N MET A 172 4.88 -3.89 2.91
CA MET A 172 6.01 -3.13 3.49
C MET A 172 5.86 -3.00 5.00
N GLN A 173 6.99 -3.09 5.71
CA GLN A 173 7.06 -3.06 7.18
C GLN A 173 7.85 -1.89 7.78
N ASN A 174 8.54 -1.08 6.98
CA ASN A 174 9.36 -0.01 7.56
C ASN A 174 8.45 1.08 8.16
N GLY A 175 8.83 1.62 9.32
CA GLY A 175 7.95 2.39 10.22
C GLY A 175 7.63 1.68 11.55
N LEU A 176 7.94 0.37 11.67
CA LEU A 176 7.80 -0.39 12.93
C LEU A 176 9.17 -0.78 13.56
N ARG A 177 10.27 -0.22 13.05
CA ARG A 177 11.63 -0.54 13.53
C ARG A 177 11.99 0.15 14.84
N HIS A 178 11.27 1.18 15.27
CA HIS A 178 11.51 1.89 16.53
C HIS A 178 10.32 1.78 17.51
N ALA A 179 10.30 0.67 18.30
CA ALA A 179 9.65 0.43 19.62
C ALA A 179 8.23 0.98 19.96
N PRO A 180 7.54 0.42 20.98
CA PRO A 180 6.96 -0.93 21.18
C PRO A 180 5.97 -1.42 20.10
N ASP A 181 5.64 -0.63 19.09
CA ASP A 181 4.80 -1.07 17.97
C ASP A 181 5.62 -2.06 17.12
N LYS A 182 5.56 -3.36 17.47
CA LYS A 182 6.29 -4.43 16.78
C LYS A 182 5.32 -5.29 15.99
N ILE A 183 5.68 -5.65 14.76
CA ILE A 183 5.17 -6.89 14.18
C ILE A 183 5.90 -8.03 14.85
N THR A 184 5.21 -8.77 15.72
CA THR A 184 5.85 -9.84 16.49
C THR A 184 5.96 -11.13 15.69
N ASP A 185 4.99 -11.40 14.82
CA ASP A 185 4.96 -12.60 14.00
C ASP A 185 4.32 -12.31 12.63
N ARG A 186 4.97 -12.83 11.59
CA ARG A 186 4.43 -12.91 10.23
C ARG A 186 4.15 -14.37 9.93
N ILE A 187 2.89 -14.72 9.80
CA ILE A 187 2.51 -16.03 9.28
C ILE A 187 1.94 -15.80 7.92
N PHE A 188 2.42 -16.56 6.96
CA PHE A 188 1.85 -16.56 5.65
C PHE A 188 1.49 -17.97 5.28
N TYR A 189 0.30 -18.09 4.73
CA TYR A 189 -0.29 -19.37 4.38
C TYR A 189 -0.80 -19.28 2.96
N ASP A 190 -0.26 -20.13 2.09
CA ASP A 190 -0.78 -20.34 0.76
C ASP A 190 -1.24 -21.79 0.61
N ALA A 191 -2.55 -21.98 0.44
CA ALA A 191 -3.15 -23.29 0.16
C ALA A 191 -3.35 -23.53 -1.34
N GLY A 192 -2.55 -22.86 -2.18
CA GLY A 192 -2.61 -22.94 -3.62
C GLY A 192 -3.70 -22.07 -4.23
N LEU A 193 -4.92 -22.06 -3.69
CA LEU A 193 -5.97 -21.16 -4.18
C LEU A 193 -6.13 -19.90 -3.32
N PHE A 194 -5.73 -19.99 -2.07
CA PHE A 194 -5.99 -18.99 -1.05
C PHE A 194 -4.68 -18.57 -0.42
N SER A 195 -4.36 -17.30 -0.56
CA SER A 195 -3.19 -16.68 0.02
C SER A 195 -3.64 -15.81 1.20
N CYS A 196 -2.98 -15.95 2.34
CA CYS A 196 -3.25 -15.17 3.53
C CYS A 196 -1.95 -14.75 4.22
N ALA A 197 -1.90 -13.50 4.64
CA ALA A 197 -0.86 -12.93 5.48
C ALA A 197 -1.47 -12.55 6.83
N TYR A 198 -0.79 -12.90 7.91
CA TYR A 198 -1.12 -12.57 9.28
C TYR A 198 -0.02 -11.69 9.86
N LEU A 199 -0.44 -10.63 10.54
CA LEU A 199 0.44 -9.63 11.13
C LEU A 199 -0.04 -9.32 12.54
N TRP A 200 0.78 -9.66 13.53
CA TRP A 200 0.52 -9.27 14.91
C TRP A 200 1.18 -7.93 15.20
N ILE A 201 0.40 -6.85 15.34
CA ILE A 201 0.89 -5.50 15.61
C ILE A 201 0.52 -5.05 17.02
N GLN A 202 1.31 -4.16 17.61
CA GLN A 202 0.91 -3.36 18.76
C GLN A 202 0.65 -1.92 18.29
N ILE A 203 -0.38 -1.27 18.83
CA ILE A 203 -0.73 0.12 18.52
C ILE A 203 -0.90 0.89 19.83
N LYS A 204 -0.10 1.94 20.02
CA LYS A 204 -0.17 2.85 21.18
C LYS A 204 -1.56 3.50 21.34
N PRO A 205 -1.92 3.93 22.57
CA PRO A 205 -3.11 4.75 22.79
C PRO A 205 -3.16 5.97 21.87
N HIS A 206 -4.34 6.29 21.33
CA HIS A 206 -4.58 7.47 20.50
C HIS A 206 -3.64 7.63 19.29
N SER A 207 -3.04 6.52 18.85
CA SER A 207 -2.13 6.50 17.71
C SER A 207 -2.80 5.82 16.51
N ARG A 208 -2.14 5.89 15.36
CA ARG A 208 -2.52 5.14 14.17
C ARG A 208 -1.33 4.37 13.63
N LEU A 209 -1.63 3.21 13.07
CA LEU A 209 -0.74 2.48 12.21
C LEU A 209 -1.29 2.55 10.79
N SER A 210 -0.44 2.82 9.82
CA SER A 210 -0.79 2.60 8.41
C SER A 210 -0.11 1.33 7.92
N LEU A 211 -0.64 0.71 6.88
CA LEU A 211 -0.16 -0.52 6.25
C LEU A 211 -0.29 -0.35 4.74
N VAL A 212 0.79 -0.64 4.03
CA VAL A 212 0.82 -0.54 2.57
C VAL A 212 0.93 -1.92 1.98
N HIS A 213 0.04 -2.22 1.03
CA HIS A 213 0.23 -3.38 0.20
C HIS A 213 -0.14 -3.15 -1.26
N TYR A 214 0.46 -3.96 -2.14
CA TYR A 214 0.33 -3.80 -3.59
C TYR A 214 -0.35 -5.01 -4.19
N VAL A 215 -0.97 -4.81 -5.34
CA VAL A 215 -1.54 -5.88 -6.15
C VAL A 215 -1.21 -5.58 -7.62
N VAL A 216 -0.35 -6.40 -8.21
CA VAL A 216 0.14 -6.21 -9.59
C VAL A 216 -0.62 -7.11 -10.57
N GLN A 217 -0.86 -6.63 -11.79
CA GLN A 217 -1.42 -7.41 -12.90
C GLN A 217 -0.51 -7.34 -14.14
N GLY A 218 -0.54 -8.38 -14.98
CA GLY A 218 0.05 -8.37 -16.32
C GLY A 218 -1.01 -8.63 -17.40
N ARG A 219 -0.79 -8.12 -18.62
CA ARG A 219 -1.63 -8.48 -19.78
C ARG A 219 -1.40 -9.93 -20.17
N ARG A 220 -2.47 -10.63 -20.56
CA ARG A 220 -2.35 -11.95 -21.19
C ARG A 220 -1.91 -11.79 -22.65
N THR A 221 -0.63 -11.98 -22.93
CA THR A 221 -0.10 -12.02 -24.31
C THR A 221 -0.40 -13.37 -24.98
N GLY A 222 -1.68 -13.62 -25.29
CA GLY A 222 -2.12 -14.76 -26.10
C GLY A 222 -2.11 -16.13 -25.41
N TRP A 223 -2.89 -17.07 -25.94
CA TRP A 223 -2.93 -18.49 -25.54
C TRP A 223 -1.81 -19.31 -26.22
N ILE A 224 -0.72 -18.68 -26.64
CA ILE A 224 0.37 -19.36 -27.30
C ILE A 224 1.28 -19.89 -26.19
N THR A 225 1.24 -21.20 -25.98
CA THR A 225 2.13 -21.94 -25.08
C THR A 225 3.57 -21.46 -25.28
N PRO A 226 4.21 -20.76 -24.33
CA PRO A 226 5.61 -20.39 -24.46
C PRO A 226 6.45 -21.64 -24.27
N HIS A 227 7.37 -21.90 -25.19
CA HIS A 227 8.44 -22.86 -24.95
C HIS A 227 9.31 -22.34 -23.80
N VAL A 228 9.27 -23.06 -22.68
CA VAL A 228 9.96 -22.74 -21.42
C VAL A 228 11.45 -23.06 -21.55
N ALA A 229 12.22 -22.08 -22.00
CA ALA A 229 13.67 -22.02 -21.80
C ALA A 229 14.05 -20.53 -21.71
N GLY A 230 14.05 -19.96 -20.50
CA GLY A 230 14.47 -18.57 -20.26
C GLY A 230 13.74 -17.79 -19.14
N MET A 231 12.81 -18.39 -18.40
CA MET A 231 11.90 -17.65 -17.49
C MET A 231 12.50 -17.22 -16.13
N GLN A 232 13.77 -17.51 -15.86
CA GLN A 232 14.47 -16.96 -14.69
C GLN A 232 14.67 -15.44 -14.82
N ASP A 233 14.82 -14.94 -16.06
CA ASP A 233 15.05 -13.52 -16.36
C ASP A 233 13.84 -12.63 -16.03
N ASP A 234 12.62 -13.20 -15.96
CA ASP A 234 11.37 -12.47 -15.67
C ASP A 234 11.21 -12.18 -14.16
N TYR A 235 11.84 -12.98 -13.29
CA TYR A 235 11.79 -12.74 -11.84
C TYR A 235 12.72 -11.60 -11.42
N ASP A 236 13.96 -11.59 -11.91
CA ASP A 236 14.88 -10.49 -11.67
C ASP A 236 14.31 -9.20 -12.29
N ASP A 237 13.57 -9.30 -13.40
CA ASP A 237 12.84 -8.18 -13.97
C ASP A 237 11.67 -7.72 -13.10
N VAL A 238 10.88 -8.63 -12.52
CA VAL A 238 9.82 -8.29 -11.56
C VAL A 238 10.39 -7.68 -10.28
N GLN A 239 11.47 -8.25 -9.74
CA GLN A 239 12.13 -7.72 -8.56
C GLN A 239 12.74 -6.34 -8.85
N ARG A 240 13.38 -6.16 -10.01
CA ARG A 240 13.88 -4.87 -10.48
C ARG A 240 12.76 -3.88 -10.73
N GLN A 241 11.66 -4.28 -11.37
CA GLN A 241 10.49 -3.43 -11.58
C GLN A 241 9.84 -3.05 -10.26
N LEU A 242 9.85 -3.94 -9.27
CA LEU A 242 9.40 -3.66 -7.92
C LEU A 242 10.37 -2.67 -7.27
N GLU A 243 11.67 -2.93 -7.27
CA GLU A 243 12.69 -2.01 -6.75
C GLU A 243 12.60 -0.63 -7.43
N GLU A 244 12.38 -0.56 -8.75
CA GLU A 244 12.09 0.67 -9.50
C GLU A 244 10.72 1.27 -9.14
N LEU A 245 9.73 0.47 -8.76
CA LEU A 245 8.45 0.92 -8.20
C LEU A 245 8.63 1.56 -6.82
N LEU A 246 9.57 1.02 -6.04
CA LEU A 246 9.86 1.46 -4.68
C LEU A 246 10.79 2.69 -4.68
N ALA A 247 11.76 2.69 -5.58
CA ALA A 247 12.79 3.73 -5.72
C ALA A 247 12.30 4.94 -6.52
N SER A 248 11.37 4.77 -7.46
CA SER A 248 10.73 5.91 -8.13
C SER A 248 9.56 6.37 -7.28
N PRO A 249 9.58 7.59 -6.72
CA PRO A 249 8.49 8.06 -5.91
C PRO A 249 7.29 8.38 -6.79
N ASP A 250 6.43 7.39 -7.04
CA ASP A 250 5.02 7.64 -7.31
C ASP A 250 4.31 8.03 -5.98
N PHE A 251 5.01 8.79 -5.13
CA PHE A 251 4.59 9.30 -3.82
C PHE A 251 4.44 10.82 -3.83
N ASP A 252 5.11 11.55 -4.73
CA ASP A 252 5.11 13.03 -4.83
C ASP A 252 3.72 13.68 -4.94
N TYR A 253 2.68 12.87 -5.16
CA TYR A 253 1.33 13.31 -5.54
C TYR A 253 0.24 12.92 -4.53
N LEU A 254 0.63 12.26 -3.44
CA LEU A 254 -0.28 11.98 -2.32
C LEU A 254 -0.58 13.28 -1.56
N ASP A 255 -1.73 13.35 -0.88
CA ASP A 255 -1.96 14.45 0.04
C ASP A 255 -0.82 14.48 1.09
N SER A 256 -0.45 15.65 1.59
CA SER A 256 0.76 15.80 2.42
C SER A 256 0.74 14.89 3.66
N GLU A 257 -0.43 14.51 4.14
CA GLU A 257 -0.62 13.60 5.26
C GLU A 257 -0.37 12.12 4.88
N ASP A 258 -0.92 11.67 3.75
CA ASP A 258 -0.69 10.34 3.19
C ASP A 258 0.77 10.19 2.72
N LEU A 259 1.34 11.23 2.12
CA LEU A 259 2.73 11.31 1.69
C LEU A 259 3.65 11.19 2.90
N TYR A 260 3.40 11.96 3.96
CA TYR A 260 4.10 11.86 5.23
C TYR A 260 4.02 10.44 5.80
N THR A 261 2.83 9.84 5.79
CA THR A 261 2.58 8.50 6.30
C THR A 261 3.29 7.43 5.47
N LEU A 262 3.25 7.54 4.14
CA LEU A 262 3.84 6.59 3.19
C LEU A 262 5.36 6.73 3.05
N TRP A 263 5.94 7.88 3.38
CA TRP A 263 7.39 8.07 3.43
C TRP A 263 8.01 7.76 4.79
N ASN A 264 7.29 7.97 5.90
CA ASN A 264 7.68 7.37 7.19
C ASN A 264 7.75 5.82 7.10
N PHE A 265 7.12 5.27 6.06
CA PHE A 265 7.17 3.85 5.74
C PHE A 265 8.50 3.37 5.17
N PHE A 266 9.40 4.26 4.76
CA PHE A 266 10.65 3.85 4.11
C PHE A 266 11.86 4.10 5.01
N ILE A 267 12.00 5.29 5.60
CA ILE A 267 13.07 5.61 6.56
C ILE A 267 12.70 6.88 7.37
N ASP A 268 12.64 6.79 8.69
CA ASP A 268 12.38 7.97 9.55
C ASP A 268 13.53 9.00 9.50
N THR A 269 14.73 8.55 9.12
CA THR A 269 15.95 9.38 9.08
C THR A 269 16.17 10.11 7.76
N ASP A 270 15.41 9.80 6.71
CA ASP A 270 15.35 10.60 5.47
C ASP A 270 14.32 11.72 5.67
N VAL A 271 14.76 12.79 6.33
CA VAL A 271 13.90 13.89 6.78
C VAL A 271 13.52 14.79 5.62
N ASN A 272 14.39 14.94 4.62
CA ASN A 272 14.14 15.77 3.45
C ASN A 272 13.38 15.03 2.32
N MET A 273 13.17 13.71 2.45
CA MET A 273 12.48 12.83 1.51
C MET A 273 13.12 12.78 0.12
N ASP A 274 14.46 12.84 0.05
CA ASP A 274 15.17 12.75 -1.22
C ASP A 274 15.54 11.30 -1.62
N GLY A 275 15.19 10.32 -0.77
CA GLY A 275 15.49 8.90 -0.97
C GLY A 275 16.85 8.48 -0.42
N HIS A 276 17.63 9.39 0.17
CA HIS A 276 18.98 9.12 0.65
C HIS A 276 19.20 9.68 2.05
N VAL A 277 19.57 8.84 3.02
CA VAL A 277 19.94 9.34 4.36
C VAL A 277 21.36 9.90 4.31
N ASN A 278 21.46 11.23 4.27
CA ASN A 278 22.69 11.93 4.04
C ASN A 278 22.81 13.21 4.89
N VAL A 279 23.81 14.05 4.57
CA VAL A 279 24.06 15.27 5.34
C VAL A 279 22.93 16.30 5.21
N LEU A 280 22.13 16.23 4.15
CA LEU A 280 20.99 17.11 3.94
C LEU A 280 19.90 16.87 4.97
N ASP A 281 19.64 15.63 5.39
CA ASP A 281 18.70 15.31 6.46
C ASP A 281 19.14 15.90 7.80
N LEU A 282 20.42 15.76 8.12
CA LEU A 282 21.01 16.39 9.30
C LEU A 282 20.85 17.91 9.27
N ILE A 283 20.98 18.53 8.09
CA ILE A 283 20.79 19.98 7.94
C ILE A 283 19.33 20.37 8.18
N VAL A 284 18.36 19.60 7.67
CA VAL A 284 16.93 19.86 7.91
C VAL A 284 16.62 19.82 9.41
N VAL A 285 17.01 18.75 10.11
CA VAL A 285 16.79 18.65 11.57
C VAL A 285 17.54 19.72 12.33
N ARG A 286 18.79 20.02 11.94
CA ARG A 286 19.60 21.07 12.58
C ARG A 286 18.95 22.44 12.48
N ASN A 287 18.19 22.72 11.42
CA ASN A 287 17.45 23.97 11.26
C ASN A 287 16.17 24.04 12.12
N ASP A 288 15.72 22.90 12.64
CA ASP A 288 14.53 22.76 13.49
C ASP A 288 14.85 22.45 14.96
N LEU A 289 16.12 22.42 15.37
CA LEU A 289 16.52 22.22 16.76
C LEU A 289 15.84 23.19 17.74
N ALA A 290 15.47 22.65 18.90
CA ALA A 290 14.74 23.33 19.98
C ALA A 290 13.32 23.78 19.62
N LYS A 291 12.78 23.33 18.47
CA LYS A 291 11.36 23.45 18.14
C LYS A 291 10.61 22.20 18.58
N THR A 292 9.30 22.32 18.66
CA THR A 292 8.39 21.16 18.72
C THR A 292 8.02 20.74 17.30
N PRO A 293 7.54 19.51 17.07
CA PRO A 293 7.07 19.07 15.75
C PRO A 293 6.06 20.03 15.12
N GLU A 294 5.20 20.68 15.92
CA GLU A 294 4.17 21.59 15.43
C GLU A 294 4.71 22.96 14.98
N SER A 295 5.89 23.35 15.46
CA SER A 295 6.52 24.65 15.16
C SER A 295 7.71 24.56 14.20
N ALA A 296 8.10 23.34 13.83
CA ALA A 296 9.17 23.04 12.89
C ALA A 296 8.80 23.31 11.43
N SER A 297 9.80 23.37 10.55
CA SER A 297 9.58 23.42 9.10
C SER A 297 8.97 22.13 8.57
N THR A 298 9.31 21.01 9.22
CA THR A 298 8.70 19.70 9.02
C THR A 298 8.60 18.97 10.36
N PRO A 299 7.46 18.33 10.69
CA PRO A 299 7.35 17.50 11.89
C PRO A 299 8.28 16.27 11.85
N ARG A 300 8.83 15.90 10.68
CA ARG A 300 9.83 14.82 10.54
C ARG A 300 11.15 15.12 11.24
N SER A 301 11.38 16.38 11.61
CA SER A 301 12.59 16.75 12.32
C SER A 301 12.67 16.11 13.72
N ASP A 302 11.55 15.64 14.28
CA ASP A 302 11.47 14.81 15.49
C ASP A 302 11.55 13.33 15.11
N VAL A 303 12.75 12.91 14.72
CA VAL A 303 13.04 11.58 14.16
C VAL A 303 12.80 10.47 15.19
N ASN A 304 13.07 10.73 16.48
CA ASN A 304 12.88 9.74 17.53
C ASN A 304 11.46 9.76 18.14
N ASN A 305 10.59 10.69 17.70
CA ASN A 305 9.22 10.89 18.15
C ASN A 305 9.08 11.14 19.67
N ASP A 306 10.02 11.88 20.27
CA ASP A 306 9.97 12.25 21.69
C ASP A 306 9.28 13.60 21.95
N LEU A 307 8.67 14.18 20.90
CA LEU A 307 8.00 15.48 20.87
C LEU A 307 8.94 16.68 21.05
N SER A 308 10.27 16.46 20.97
CA SER A 308 11.28 17.50 21.15
C SER A 308 12.40 17.37 20.11
N ILE A 309 12.49 18.31 19.17
CA ILE A 309 13.53 18.26 18.14
C ILE A 309 14.87 18.68 18.74
N ASN A 310 15.77 17.74 18.94
CA ASN A 310 17.01 17.92 19.68
C ASN A 310 18.19 17.11 19.09
N ILE A 311 19.30 17.04 19.84
CA ILE A 311 20.51 16.35 19.38
C ILE A 311 20.29 14.84 19.19
N LEU A 312 19.32 14.25 19.88
CA LEU A 312 18.99 12.83 19.76
C LEU A 312 18.41 12.49 18.39
N ASP A 313 17.65 13.40 17.76
CA ASP A 313 17.16 13.24 16.39
C ASP A 313 18.30 13.26 15.37
N LEU A 314 19.26 14.17 15.56
CA LEU A 314 20.47 14.21 14.74
C LEU A 314 21.31 12.93 14.92
N ILE A 315 21.38 12.38 16.13
CA ILE A 315 22.06 11.11 16.39
C ILE A 315 21.34 9.95 15.70
N ALA A 316 20.00 9.94 15.70
CA ALA A 316 19.20 8.94 15.00
C ALA A 316 19.55 8.93 13.50
N ILE A 317 19.53 10.10 12.85
CA ILE A 317 19.94 10.22 11.44
C ILE A 317 21.39 9.81 11.23
N ARG A 318 22.30 10.25 12.10
CA ARG A 318 23.73 9.96 12.00
C ARG A 318 24.01 8.45 12.03
N ASN A 319 23.20 7.67 12.74
CA ASN A 319 23.36 6.22 12.81
C ASN A 319 22.96 5.52 11.50
N ASP A 320 22.12 6.16 10.69
CA ASP A 320 21.63 5.64 9.40
C ASP A 320 22.27 6.36 8.19
N LEU A 321 23.32 7.15 8.39
CA LEU A 321 24.01 7.82 7.28
C LEU A 321 24.59 6.83 6.27
N GLY A 322 24.45 7.15 4.98
CA GLY A 322 24.94 6.33 3.88
C GLY A 322 24.01 5.18 3.52
N TRP A 323 22.83 5.13 4.13
CA TRP A 323 21.75 4.25 3.71
C TRP A 323 21.18 4.78 2.38
N GLN A 324 21.16 3.90 1.37
CA GLN A 324 20.75 4.21 0.00
C GLN A 324 19.61 3.28 -0.40
N TYR A 325 18.52 3.87 -0.91
CA TYR A 325 17.60 3.24 -1.84
C TYR A 325 17.83 3.81 -3.25
#